data_AF-A0A935VP37-F1
#
_entry.id   AF-A0A935VP37-F1
#
_cell.length_a   1.000
_cell.length_b   1.000
_cell.length_c   1.000
_cell.angle_alpha   90.00
_cell.angle_beta   90.00
_cell.angle_gamma   90.00
#
_symmetry.space_group_name_H-M   'P 1'
#
loop_
_entity.id
_entity.type
_entity.pdbx_description
1 polymer ?
#
loop_
_entity_poly.entity_id
_entity_poly.type
_entity_poly.pdbx_seq_one_letter_code
_entity_poly.pdbx_strand_id
1 'polypeptide(L)'
;MSSKSKRGFASMDPERQREIASKGGRAAHQKGTAHEWSRDEARTAGRKGGEVVSRDRAHMAAIGREGGEARGRSTARQRQSGFADRESIVSITREGMPGHGAAGERSQATPTQGEATR
;
A
#
# COMPACT_ATOMS: atom_id res chain seq x y z
N MET A 1 -24.04 36.54 -34.65
CA MET A 1 -23.80 36.14 -33.24
C MET A 1 -22.61 35.19 -33.21
N SER A 2 -21.52 35.53 -32.50
CA SER A 2 -20.32 34.68 -32.44
C SER A 2 -20.55 33.55 -31.42
N SER A 3 -20.61 32.30 -31.88
CA SER A 3 -20.71 31.14 -31.00
C SER A 3 -19.39 30.96 -30.24
N LYS A 4 -19.47 30.96 -28.91
CA LYS A 4 -18.34 30.59 -28.04
C LYS A 4 -18.00 29.12 -28.30
N SER A 5 -16.96 28.87 -29.07
CA SER A 5 -16.45 27.51 -29.29
C SER A 5 -15.90 26.95 -27.98
N LYS A 6 -16.24 25.70 -27.67
CA LYS A 6 -15.67 24.93 -26.55
C LYS A 6 -14.20 24.66 -26.83
N ARG A 7 -13.33 25.64 -26.54
CA ARG A 7 -11.89 25.55 -26.70
C ARG A 7 -11.21 25.61 -25.34
N GLY A 8 -10.11 24.89 -25.21
CA GLY A 8 -9.27 24.92 -24.01
C GLY A 8 -9.12 23.57 -23.34
N PHE A 9 -8.18 23.52 -22.41
CA PHE A 9 -7.75 22.29 -21.73
C PHE A 9 -8.88 21.59 -20.98
N ALA A 10 -9.82 22.37 -20.42
CA ALA A 10 -10.98 21.86 -19.69
C ALA A 10 -12.11 21.31 -20.59
N SER A 11 -12.12 21.65 -21.89
CA SER A 11 -13.10 21.14 -22.85
C SER A 11 -12.58 19.94 -23.66
N MET A 12 -11.35 19.49 -23.38
CA MET A 12 -10.71 18.35 -24.02
C MET A 12 -11.16 17.03 -23.38
N ASP A 13 -10.93 15.92 -24.07
CA ASP A 13 -11.10 14.58 -23.51
C ASP A 13 -10.25 14.39 -22.22
N PRO A 14 -10.81 13.79 -21.14
CA PRO A 14 -10.10 13.60 -19.88
C PRO A 14 -8.84 12.75 -19.97
N GLU A 15 -8.83 11.71 -20.81
CA GLU A 15 -7.64 10.86 -20.98
C GLU A 15 -6.52 11.66 -21.64
N ARG A 16 -6.88 12.43 -22.66
CA ARG A 16 -5.92 13.31 -23.33
C ARG A 16 -5.40 14.41 -22.41
N GLN A 17 -6.26 14.97 -21.56
CA GLN A 17 -5.86 15.96 -20.55
C GLN A 17 -4.83 15.37 -19.57
N ARG A 18 -5.10 14.15 -19.06
CA ARG A 18 -4.19 13.44 -18.16
C ARG A 18 -2.85 13.13 -18.82
N GLU A 19 -2.87 12.71 -20.09
CA GLU A 19 -1.66 12.44 -20.85
C GLU A 19 -0.80 13.70 -21.01
N ILE A 20 -1.43 14.84 -21.36
CA ILE A 20 -0.71 16.11 -21.51
C ILE A 20 -0.18 16.60 -20.15
N ALA A 21 -0.97 16.50 -19.08
CA ALA A 21 -0.51 16.85 -17.73
C ALA A 21 0.68 15.98 -17.28
N SER A 22 0.61 14.67 -17.52
CA SER A 22 1.68 13.73 -17.23
C SER A 22 2.96 14.01 -18.04
N LYS A 23 2.82 14.34 -19.32
CA LYS A 23 3.95 14.76 -20.17
C LYS A 23 4.54 16.09 -19.71
N GLY A 24 3.71 17.06 -19.34
CA GLY A 24 4.12 18.36 -18.84
C GLY A 24 4.93 18.26 -17.55
N GLY A 25 4.46 17.46 -16.59
CA GLY A 25 5.19 17.21 -15.34
C GLY A 25 6.54 16.56 -15.57
N ARG A 26 6.60 15.50 -16.39
CA ARG A 26 7.87 14.84 -16.74
C ARG A 26 8.84 15.77 -17.46
N ALA A 27 8.33 16.56 -18.41
CA ALA A 27 9.15 17.51 -19.15
C ALA A 27 9.72 18.61 -18.25
N ALA A 28 8.96 19.11 -17.26
CA ALA A 28 9.41 20.13 -16.33
C ALA A 28 10.57 19.63 -15.44
N HIS A 29 10.50 18.38 -14.98
CA HIS A 29 11.59 17.71 -14.26
C HIS A 29 12.80 17.47 -15.17
N GLN A 30 12.60 16.92 -16.36
CA GLN A 30 13.70 16.69 -17.32
C GLN A 30 14.43 17.97 -17.72
N LYS A 31 13.71 19.10 -17.84
CA LYS A 31 14.27 20.41 -18.17
C LYS A 31 14.91 21.13 -16.97
N GLY A 32 14.81 20.59 -15.76
CA GLY A 32 15.33 21.23 -14.55
C GLY A 32 14.59 22.53 -14.16
N THR A 33 13.42 22.78 -14.75
CA THR A 33 12.56 23.92 -14.39
C THR A 33 11.71 23.63 -13.15
N ALA A 34 11.51 22.35 -12.83
CA ALA A 34 10.86 21.94 -11.61
C ALA A 34 11.87 21.95 -10.44
N HIS A 35 11.37 22.25 -9.24
CA HIS A 35 12.14 22.09 -8.02
C HIS A 35 12.41 20.60 -7.77
N GLU A 36 13.69 20.24 -7.62
CA GLU A 36 14.10 18.90 -7.26
C GLU A 36 14.19 18.78 -5.74
N TRP A 37 13.29 18.01 -5.15
CA TRP A 37 13.34 17.77 -3.71
C TRP A 37 14.52 16.87 -3.37
N SER A 38 15.50 17.43 -2.66
CA SER A 38 16.51 16.60 -2.00
C SER A 38 15.86 15.75 -0.90
N ARG A 39 16.48 14.61 -0.57
CA ARG A 39 15.99 13.71 0.48
C ARG A 39 15.86 14.42 1.83
N ASP A 40 16.79 15.30 2.15
CA ASP A 40 16.80 16.06 3.41
C ASP A 40 15.73 17.15 3.44
N GLU A 41 15.47 17.79 2.30
CA GLU A 41 14.40 18.76 2.16
C GLU A 41 13.02 18.09 2.25
N ALA A 42 12.82 16.96 1.57
CA ALA A 42 11.60 16.18 1.67
C ALA A 42 11.33 15.75 3.12
N ARG A 43 12.37 15.33 3.85
CA ARG A 43 12.28 14.99 5.28
C ARG A 43 11.91 16.20 6.13
N THR A 44 12.52 17.36 5.86
CA THR A 44 12.26 18.59 6.61
C THR A 44 10.84 19.11 6.36
N ALA A 45 10.38 19.09 5.10
CA ALA A 45 9.02 19.44 4.73
C ALA A 45 8.00 18.47 5.36
N GLY A 46 8.29 17.16 5.30
CA GLY A 46 7.46 16.13 5.94
C GLY A 46 7.37 16.31 7.46
N ARG A 47 8.49 16.61 8.13
CA ARG A 47 8.51 16.93 9.57
C ARG A 47 7.66 18.15 9.89
N LYS A 48 7.84 19.25 9.15
CA LYS A 48 7.05 20.49 9.34
C LYS A 48 5.56 20.25 9.11
N GLY A 49 5.19 19.50 8.08
CA GLY A 49 3.80 19.10 7.84
C GLY A 49 3.24 18.26 8.98
N GLY A 50 4.01 17.27 9.44
CA GLY A 50 3.65 16.43 10.58
C GLY A 50 3.48 17.21 11.88
N GLU A 51 4.34 18.19 12.16
CA GLU A 51 4.23 19.08 13.32
C GLU A 51 2.95 19.92 13.29
N VAL A 52 2.52 20.39 12.12
CA VAL A 52 1.28 21.15 11.97
C VAL A 52 0.06 20.25 12.19
N VAL A 53 0.05 19.07 11.57
CA VAL A 53 -1.09 18.14 11.58
C VAL A 53 -1.24 17.44 12.93
N SER A 54 -0.14 17.18 13.65
CA SER A 54 -0.14 16.45 14.93
C SER A 54 -0.60 17.26 16.15
N ARG A 55 -0.93 18.55 15.99
CA ARG A 55 -1.41 19.41 17.08
C ARG A 55 -2.71 18.91 17.71
N ASP A 56 -3.59 18.29 16.92
CA ASP A 56 -4.81 17.67 17.41
C ASP A 56 -4.66 16.15 17.48
N ARG A 57 -4.22 15.67 18.64
CA ARG A 57 -4.03 14.24 18.89
C ARG A 57 -5.35 13.46 18.84
N ALA A 58 -6.45 14.04 19.30
CA ALA A 58 -7.75 13.36 19.36
C ALA A 58 -8.30 13.14 17.95
N HIS A 59 -8.24 14.17 17.10
CA HIS A 59 -8.60 14.08 15.70
C HIS A 59 -7.72 13.08 14.93
N MET A 60 -6.40 13.10 15.14
CA MET A 60 -5.49 12.16 14.48
C MET A 60 -5.73 10.70 14.91
N ALA A 61 -6.09 10.48 16.18
CA ALA A 61 -6.48 9.16 16.67
C ALA A 61 -7.79 8.67 16.02
N ALA A 62 -8.75 9.57 15.79
CA ALA A 62 -10.00 9.26 15.11
C ALA A 62 -9.76 8.85 13.64
N ILE A 63 -8.97 9.64 12.89
CA ILE A 63 -8.58 9.31 11.50
C ILE A 63 -7.83 7.98 11.45
N GLY A 64 -6.87 7.76 12.35
CA GLY A 64 -6.10 6.53 12.42
C GLY A 64 -6.96 5.30 12.68
N ARG A 65 -7.95 5.42 13.58
CA ARG A 65 -8.93 4.37 13.87
C ARG A 65 -9.78 4.06 12.64
N GLU A 66 -10.34 5.07 11.99
CA GLU A 66 -11.15 4.92 10.77
C GLU A 66 -10.34 4.24 9.65
N GLY A 67 -9.09 4.66 9.44
CA GLY A 67 -8.19 4.04 8.47
C GLY A 67 -7.89 2.57 8.79
N GLY A 68 -7.67 2.25 10.06
CA GLY A 68 -7.48 0.89 10.54
C GLY A 68 -8.71 0.01 10.34
N GLU A 69 -9.90 0.52 10.62
CA GLU A 69 -11.17 -0.18 10.41
C GLU A 69 -11.48 -0.38 8.92
N ALA A 70 -11.18 0.59 8.05
CA ALA A 70 -11.34 0.45 6.61
C ALA A 70 -10.40 -0.63 6.04
N ARG A 71 -9.13 -0.64 6.45
CA ARG A 71 -8.15 -1.65 6.05
C ARG A 71 -8.51 -3.03 6.60
N GLY A 72 -8.90 -3.10 7.87
CA GLY A 72 -9.33 -4.34 8.53
C GLY A 72 -10.55 -4.97 7.86
N ARG A 73 -11.54 -4.16 7.46
CA ARG A 73 -12.71 -4.63 6.69
C ARG A 73 -12.33 -5.19 5.32
N SER A 74 -11.40 -4.55 4.60
CA SER A 74 -10.90 -5.08 3.32
C SER A 74 -10.14 -6.39 3.49
N THR A 75 -9.28 -6.51 4.52
CA THR A 75 -8.57 -7.75 4.82
C THR A 75 -9.51 -8.86 5.28
N ALA A 76 -10.53 -8.55 6.09
CA ALA A 76 -11.54 -9.51 6.51
C ALA A 76 -12.36 -10.04 5.33
N ARG A 77 -12.77 -9.15 4.41
CA ARG A 77 -13.45 -9.54 3.16
C ARG A 77 -12.59 -10.42 2.27
N GLN A 78 -11.30 -10.07 2.10
CA GLN A 78 -10.37 -10.87 1.31
C GLN A 78 -10.06 -12.24 1.95
N ARG A 79 -10.08 -12.32 3.27
CA ARG A 79 -9.97 -13.60 3.99
C ARG A 79 -11.22 -14.45 3.80
N GLN A 80 -12.42 -13.87 3.90
CA GLN A 80 -13.68 -14.59 3.64
C GLN A 80 -13.75 -15.14 2.22
N SER A 81 -13.28 -14.41 1.21
CA SER A 81 -13.20 -14.93 -0.16
C SER A 81 -12.15 -16.05 -0.33
N GLY A 82 -11.06 -16.05 0.44
CA GLY A 82 -10.04 -17.11 0.41
C GLY A 82 -10.38 -18.39 1.18
N PHE A 83 -11.37 -18.36 2.08
CA PHE A 83 -11.88 -19.57 2.75
C PHE A 83 -12.91 -20.33 1.91
N ALA A 84 -13.65 -19.65 1.02
CA ALA A 84 -14.58 -20.30 0.09
C ALA A 84 -13.87 -21.14 -0.98
N ASP A 85 -12.68 -20.71 -1.43
CA ASP A 85 -11.85 -21.47 -2.39
C ASP A 85 -11.12 -22.67 -1.75
N ARG A 86 -11.06 -22.74 -0.41
CA ARG A 86 -10.34 -23.82 0.30
C ARG A 86 -11.24 -25.00 0.66
N GLU A 87 -12.55 -24.81 0.77
CA GLU A 87 -13.50 -25.92 0.96
C GLU A 87 -13.74 -26.74 -0.32
N SER A 88 -13.55 -26.15 -1.51
CA SER A 88 -13.61 -26.87 -2.79
C SER A 88 -12.38 -27.78 -3.03
N ILE A 89 -11.26 -27.55 -2.33
CA ILE A 89 -10.06 -28.39 -2.41
C ILE A 89 -10.16 -29.64 -1.50
N VAL A 90 -10.85 -29.56 -0.37
CA VAL A 90 -10.94 -30.67 0.62
C VAL A 90 -11.91 -31.78 0.17
N SER A 91 -12.88 -31.46 -0.69
CA SER A 91 -13.81 -32.45 -1.26
C SER A 91 -13.24 -33.27 -2.43
N ILE A 92 -12.15 -32.81 -3.07
CA ILE A 92 -11.52 -33.50 -4.22
C ILE A 92 -10.52 -34.59 -3.77
N THR A 93 -10.03 -34.56 -2.53
CA THR A 93 -8.99 -35.50 -2.04
C THR A 93 -9.51 -36.80 -1.44
N ARG A 94 -10.75 -37.22 -1.73
CA ARG A 94 -11.28 -38.55 -1.30
C ARG A 94 -11.04 -39.67 -2.34
N GLU A 95 -10.58 -39.37 -3.55
CA GLU A 95 -10.35 -40.40 -4.58
C GLU A 95 -8.94 -40.26 -5.17
N GLY A 96 -7.98 -40.95 -4.53
CA GLY A 96 -6.75 -41.48 -5.15
C GLY A 96 -5.59 -40.52 -5.44
N MET A 97 -4.48 -40.63 -4.68
CA MET A 97 -3.09 -40.66 -5.19
C MET A 97 -2.12 -41.25 -4.13
N PRO A 98 -1.05 -41.97 -4.54
CA PRO A 98 -0.26 -42.86 -3.69
C PRO A 98 0.74 -42.13 -2.79
N GLY A 99 0.96 -42.68 -1.60
CA GLY A 99 1.89 -42.14 -0.61
C GLY A 99 3.34 -42.14 -1.07
N HIS A 100 4.06 -41.07 -0.74
CA HIS A 100 5.51 -41.06 -0.53
C HIS A 100 5.77 -40.38 0.82
N GLY A 101 6.26 -41.17 1.77
CA GLY A 101 6.68 -40.69 3.08
C GLY A 101 8.02 -39.95 3.02
N ALA A 102 8.23 -39.09 4.01
CA ALA A 102 9.44 -39.05 4.82
C ALA A 102 9.28 -37.95 5.87
N ALA A 103 9.25 -38.37 7.14
CA ALA A 103 9.26 -37.51 8.29
C ALA A 103 10.60 -36.74 8.36
N GLY A 104 10.53 -35.41 8.35
CA GLY A 104 11.64 -34.55 8.77
C GLY A 104 11.54 -34.31 10.27
N GLU A 105 12.39 -34.99 11.03
CA GLU A 105 12.54 -34.85 12.47
C GLU A 105 12.84 -33.39 12.85
N ARG A 106 11.97 -32.79 13.67
CA ARG A 106 12.24 -31.50 14.30
C ARG A 106 13.16 -31.73 15.50
N SER A 107 14.45 -31.48 15.29
CA SER A 107 15.46 -31.47 16.34
C SER A 107 15.15 -30.37 17.36
N GLN A 108 15.09 -30.75 18.63
CA GLN A 108 14.86 -29.84 19.75
C GLN A 108 16.13 -29.03 20.00
N ALA A 109 16.07 -27.73 19.79
CA ALA A 109 17.11 -26.81 20.25
C ALA A 109 17.04 -26.70 21.78
N THR A 110 18.08 -27.17 22.46
CA THR A 110 18.30 -26.96 23.88
C THR A 110 18.64 -25.49 24.15
N PRO A 111 18.11 -24.85 25.20
CA PRO A 111 18.60 -23.56 25.65
C PRO A 111 19.88 -23.77 26.49
N THR A 112 21.04 -23.39 25.95
CA THR A 112 22.28 -23.25 26.71
C THR A 112 22.12 -22.08 27.68
N GLN A 113 22.09 -22.38 28.98
CA GLN A 113 22.10 -21.37 30.04
C GLN A 113 23.45 -20.64 30.01
N GLY A 114 23.40 -19.32 29.84
CA GLY A 114 24.55 -18.44 29.92
C GLY A 114 25.09 -18.40 31.35
N GLU A 115 26.30 -18.92 31.49
CA GLU A 115 27.08 -18.95 32.71
C GLU A 115 27.43 -17.54 33.16
N ALA A 116 27.04 -17.21 34.40
CA ALA A 116 27.45 -16.01 35.10
C ALA A 116 28.94 -16.12 35.43
N THR A 117 29.76 -15.22 34.90
CA THR A 117 31.09 -14.95 35.45
C THR A 117 31.15 -13.53 35.99
N ARG A 118 31.83 -13.47 37.14
CA ARG A 118 31.96 -12.39 38.10
C ARG A 118 33.11 -11.46 37.73
#